data_AF-A0A396Q8R1-F1
#
_entry.id   AF-A0A396Q8R1-F1
#
_cell.length_a   1.000
_cell.length_b   1.000
_cell.length_c   1.000
_cell.angle_alpha   90.00
_cell.angle_beta   90.00
_cell.angle_gamma   90.00
#
_symmetry.space_group_name_H-M   'P 1'
#
loop_
_entity.id
_entity.type
_entity.pdbx_description
1 polymer ?
#
loop_
_entity_poly.entity_id
_entity_poly.type
_entity_poly.pdbx_seq_one_letter_code
_entity_poly.pdbx_strand_id
1 'polypeptide(L)'
;ALAKRCRYYHSQMDMELLLAGTDYTGLPDTYVIFICDFDPFGRQRYIYTFENCCMEDGQIMLNEGCKTIFLSTRGTNRSEISAELAAFLEFAGADLAGSRGSLTALMSDSFRRPSGTSKTAGK
;
A
#
# COMPACT_ATOMS: atom_id res chain seq x y z
N ALA A 1 18.70 -4.39 -4.73
CA ALA A 1 17.96 -4.87 -5.93
C ALA A 1 16.59 -4.20 -6.09
N LEU A 2 15.83 -3.99 -5.00
CA LEU A 2 14.47 -3.39 -5.02
C LEU A 2 14.36 -2.12 -5.87
N ALA A 3 15.23 -1.13 -5.67
CA ALA A 3 15.22 0.11 -6.47
C ALA A 3 15.34 -0.13 -7.99
N LYS A 4 16.15 -1.10 -8.42
CA LYS A 4 16.27 -1.46 -9.84
C LYS A 4 15.00 -2.15 -10.38
N ARG A 5 14.31 -2.93 -9.54
CA ARG A 5 13.02 -3.56 -9.90
C ARG A 5 11.89 -2.53 -10.00
N CYS A 6 11.87 -1.56 -9.08
CA CYS A 6 10.97 -0.40 -9.14
C CYS A 6 11.06 0.28 -10.51
N ARG A 7 12.26 0.71 -10.93
CA ARG A 7 12.47 1.33 -12.24
C ARG A 7 12.01 0.43 -13.38
N TYR A 8 12.35 -0.87 -13.32
CA TYR A 8 11.93 -1.83 -14.34
C TYR A 8 10.40 -1.92 -14.47
N TYR A 9 9.67 -2.00 -13.35
CA TYR A 9 8.20 -2.09 -13.38
C TYR A 9 7.54 -0.80 -13.87
N HIS A 10 8.03 0.38 -13.47
CA HIS A 10 7.55 1.64 -14.04
C HIS A 10 7.77 1.70 -15.54
N SER A 11 8.98 1.37 -16.02
CA SER A 11 9.26 1.34 -17.46
C SER A 11 8.40 0.33 -18.21
N GLN A 12 8.08 -0.82 -17.62
CA GLN A 12 7.16 -1.78 -18.25
C GLN A 12 5.74 -1.23 -18.34
N MET A 13 5.23 -0.60 -17.29
CA MET A 13 3.91 0.04 -17.33
C MET A 13 3.85 1.14 -18.39
N ASP A 14 4.84 2.04 -18.44
CA ASP A 14 4.90 3.10 -19.45
C ASP A 14 4.90 2.51 -20.87
N MET A 15 5.66 1.45 -21.12
CA MET A 15 5.70 0.78 -22.41
C MET A 15 4.37 0.12 -22.80
N GLU A 16 3.63 -0.44 -21.84
CA GLU A 16 2.31 -1.03 -22.09
C GLU A 16 1.23 0.05 -22.33
N LEU A 17 1.37 1.21 -21.69
CA LEU A 17 0.40 2.30 -21.74
C LEU A 17 0.63 3.27 -22.91
N LEU A 18 1.88 3.39 -23.40
CA LEU A 18 2.23 4.19 -24.57
C LEU A 18 1.89 3.45 -25.87
N LEU A 19 0.63 3.55 -26.29
CA LEU A 19 0.23 3.15 -27.64
C LEU A 19 0.87 4.09 -28.68
N ALA A 20 1.14 3.56 -29.88
CA ALA A 20 1.70 4.35 -30.97
C ALA A 20 0.78 5.54 -31.32
N GLY A 21 1.32 6.76 -31.25
CA GLY A 21 0.59 7.99 -31.56
C GLY A 21 -0.04 8.70 -30.36
N THR A 22 0.17 8.23 -29.13
CA THR A 22 -0.34 8.87 -27.91
C THR A 22 0.62 9.94 -27.40
N ASP A 23 0.08 11.07 -26.92
CA ASP A 23 0.85 12.13 -26.26
C ASP A 23 1.23 11.71 -24.84
N TYR A 24 2.43 12.10 -24.39
CA TYR A 24 2.94 11.83 -23.06
C TYR A 24 2.12 12.49 -21.95
N THR A 25 1.37 13.57 -22.27
CA THR A 25 0.42 14.20 -21.34
C THR A 25 -0.73 13.28 -20.95
N GLY A 26 -0.99 12.22 -21.73
CA GLY A 26 -2.01 11.21 -21.46
C GLY A 26 -1.53 10.01 -20.64
N LEU A 27 -0.26 9.99 -20.20
CA LEU A 27 0.24 8.93 -19.34
C LEU A 27 -0.47 8.95 -17.99
N PRO A 28 -1.06 7.82 -17.54
CA PRO A 28 -1.68 7.77 -16.23
C PRO A 28 -0.62 7.68 -15.13
N ASP A 29 -0.99 8.10 -13.92
CA ASP A 29 -0.16 7.88 -12.73
C ASP A 29 0.12 6.38 -12.54
N THR A 30 1.37 6.04 -12.24
CA THR A 30 1.79 4.66 -12.02
C THR A 30 2.26 4.43 -10.59
N TYR A 31 1.87 3.29 -10.02
CA TYR A 31 2.18 2.92 -8.64
C TYR A 31 2.84 1.55 -8.60
N VAL A 32 4.05 1.46 -8.04
CA VAL A 32 4.69 0.18 -7.71
C VAL A 32 4.69 0.00 -6.20
N ILE A 33 4.00 -1.03 -5.72
CA ILE A 33 3.89 -1.33 -4.28
C ILE A 33 4.65 -2.63 -3.98
N PHE A 34 5.70 -2.53 -3.18
CA PHE A 34 6.41 -3.69 -2.63
C PHE A 34 5.88 -4.00 -1.24
N ILE A 35 5.58 -5.27 -0.97
CA ILE A 35 5.33 -5.77 0.39
C ILE A 35 6.57 -6.54 0.83
N CYS A 36 7.20 -6.11 1.91
CA CYS A 36 8.46 -6.64 2.41
C CYS A 36 8.27 -7.21 3.81
N ASP A 37 8.67 -8.47 4.01
CA ASP A 37 8.72 -9.16 5.31
C ASP A 37 9.93 -8.75 6.18
N PHE A 38 10.72 -7.80 5.67
CA PHE A 38 11.85 -7.12 6.31
C PHE A 38 11.70 -5.60 6.17
N ASP A 39 12.48 -4.85 6.94
CA ASP A 39 12.58 -3.38 6.78
C ASP A 39 13.60 -3.05 5.68
N PRO A 40 13.18 -2.53 4.51
CA PRO A 40 14.07 -2.26 3.39
C PRO A 40 15.01 -1.06 3.61
N PHE A 41 14.75 -0.19 4.60
CA PHE A 41 15.52 1.04 4.84
C PHE A 41 16.01 1.21 6.29
N GLY A 42 15.69 0.27 7.18
CA GLY A 42 16.15 0.25 8.56
C GLY A 42 15.62 1.42 9.41
N ARG A 43 14.45 1.97 9.09
CA ARG A 43 13.84 3.09 9.84
C ARG A 43 12.60 2.71 10.65
N GLN A 44 12.26 1.42 10.69
CA GLN A 44 11.15 0.87 11.45
C GLN A 44 9.80 1.52 11.12
N ARG A 45 9.58 1.90 9.85
CA ARG A 45 8.30 2.44 9.39
C ARG A 45 7.52 1.39 8.62
N TYR A 46 6.19 1.41 8.75
CA TYR A 46 5.30 0.55 7.93
C TYR A 46 5.27 0.96 6.47
N ILE A 47 5.44 2.25 6.15
CA ILE A 47 5.33 2.79 4.79
C ILE A 47 6.55 3.64 4.47
N TYR A 48 7.12 3.43 3.29
CA TYR A 48 8.06 4.35 2.65
C TYR A 48 7.55 4.69 1.26
N THR A 49 7.21 5.95 1.04
CA THR A 49 6.79 6.46 -0.28
C THR A 49 7.94 7.22 -0.90
N PHE A 50 8.24 6.91 -2.16
CA PHE A 50 9.26 7.57 -2.96
C PHE A 50 8.62 8.19 -4.20
N GLU A 51 8.98 9.45 -4.43
CA GLU A 51 8.65 10.26 -5.58
C GLU A 51 9.89 11.07 -5.98
N ASN A 52 9.95 11.52 -7.22
CA ASN A 52 11.04 12.35 -7.70
C ASN A 52 10.91 13.80 -7.18
N CYS A 53 11.97 14.29 -6.54
CA CYS A 53 12.09 15.65 -6.03
C CYS A 53 13.38 16.31 -6.54
N CYS A 54 13.41 17.64 -6.54
CA CYS A 54 14.61 18.41 -6.90
C CYS A 54 15.69 18.25 -5.81
N MET A 55 16.92 18.01 -6.25
CA MET A 55 18.05 17.79 -5.34
C MET A 55 18.51 19.10 -4.68
N GLU A 56 18.40 20.21 -5.41
CA GLU A 56 18.77 21.56 -4.96
C GLU A 56 17.70 22.16 -4.05
N ASP A 57 16.44 21.79 -4.24
CA ASP A 57 15.30 22.21 -3.41
C ASP A 57 14.31 21.06 -3.21
N GLY A 58 14.43 20.37 -2.06
CA GLY A 58 13.58 19.23 -1.71
C GLY A 58 12.11 19.56 -1.47
N GLN A 59 11.68 20.83 -1.57
CA GLN A 59 10.26 21.20 -1.57
C GLN A 59 9.64 21.13 -2.97
N ILE A 60 10.47 21.08 -4.03
CA ILE A 60 10.00 20.99 -5.41
C ILE A 60 9.84 19.52 -5.81
N MET A 61 8.60 19.11 -6.04
CA MET A 61 8.25 17.79 -6.55
C MET A 61 8.15 17.83 -8.08
N LEU A 62 8.69 16.81 -8.76
CA LEU A 62 8.63 16.73 -10.23
C LEU A 62 7.21 16.45 -10.73
N ASN A 63 6.37 15.81 -9.90
CA ASN A 63 4.95 15.52 -10.18
C ASN A 63 4.72 14.77 -11.50
N GLU A 64 5.58 13.80 -11.83
CA GLU A 64 5.50 12.99 -13.06
C GLU A 64 4.56 11.76 -12.95
N GLY A 65 3.77 11.66 -11.88
CA GLY A 65 2.80 10.57 -11.70
C GLY A 65 3.37 9.21 -11.28
N CYS A 66 4.70 9.03 -11.24
CA CYS A 66 5.36 7.80 -10.80
C CYS A 66 5.56 7.78 -9.27
N LYS A 67 4.90 6.85 -8.57
CA LYS A 67 5.11 6.61 -7.14
C LYS A 67 5.56 5.18 -6.84
N THR A 68 6.54 5.03 -5.96
CA THR A 68 6.91 3.73 -5.41
C THR A 68 6.66 3.69 -3.91
N ILE A 69 5.95 2.66 -3.46
CA ILE A 69 5.60 2.46 -2.06
C ILE A 69 6.22 1.15 -1.59
N PHE A 70 6.98 1.19 -0.50
CA PHE A 70 7.43 0.02 0.22
C PHE A 70 6.63 -0.12 1.51
N LEU A 71 5.91 -1.22 1.62
CA LEU A 71 5.21 -1.63 2.82
C LEU A 71 6.09 -2.63 3.58
N SER A 72 6.44 -2.32 4.82
CA SER A 72 7.29 -3.15 5.67
C SER A 72 6.47 -3.77 6.80
N THR A 73 6.57 -5.08 6.98
CA THR A 73 5.95 -5.79 8.12
C THR A 73 6.70 -5.54 9.44
N ARG A 74 7.84 -4.84 9.38
CA ARG A 74 8.70 -4.51 10.53
C ARG A 74 8.51 -3.07 11.03
N GLY A 75 7.44 -2.39 10.60
CA GLY A 75 7.07 -1.07 11.09
C GLY A 75 6.65 -1.08 12.55
N THR A 76 6.88 0.03 13.25
CA THR A 76 6.46 0.21 14.67
C THR A 76 5.58 1.44 14.88
N ASN A 77 5.45 2.29 13.86
CA ASN A 77 4.70 3.55 13.86
C ASN A 77 3.20 3.34 13.54
N ARG A 78 2.52 2.45 14.28
CA ARG A 78 1.12 2.07 14.01
C ARG A 78 0.14 3.27 14.01
N SER A 79 0.44 4.31 14.78
CA SER A 79 -0.37 5.54 14.84
C SER A 79 -0.36 6.37 13.56
N GLU A 80 0.56 6.11 12.63
CA GLU A 80 0.70 6.86 11.38
C GLU A 80 -0.03 6.19 10.20
N ILE A 81 -0.62 5.02 10.40
CA ILE A 81 -1.32 4.26 9.36
C ILE A 81 -2.70 3.82 9.85
N SER A 82 -3.55 3.37 8.93
CA SER A 82 -4.86 2.84 9.33
C SER A 82 -4.71 1.52 10.11
N ALA A 83 -5.68 1.23 10.97
CA ALA A 83 -5.69 0.01 11.78
C ALA A 83 -5.73 -1.24 10.90
N GLU A 84 -6.42 -1.17 9.76
CA GLU A 84 -6.57 -2.23 8.77
C GLU A 84 -5.25 -2.52 8.06
N LEU A 85 -4.52 -1.48 7.64
CA LEU A 85 -3.21 -1.66 7.01
C LEU A 85 -2.20 -2.24 8.00
N ALA A 86 -2.20 -1.77 9.25
CA ALA A 86 -1.35 -2.32 10.30
C ALA A 86 -1.64 -3.82 10.51
N ALA A 87 -2.92 -4.16 10.66
CA ALA A 87 -3.35 -5.55 10.84
C ALA A 87 -2.98 -6.43 9.64
N PHE A 88 -3.13 -5.92 8.41
CA PHE A 88 -2.71 -6.61 7.20
C PHE A 88 -1.20 -6.88 7.18
N LEU A 89 -0.37 -5.89 7.50
CA LEU A 89 1.09 -6.04 7.48
C LEU A 89 1.61 -6.91 8.62
N GLU A 90 1.01 -6.82 9.81
CA GLU A 90 1.28 -7.72 10.94
C GLU A 90 0.93 -9.16 10.58
N PHE A 91 -0.22 -9.38 9.91
CA PHE A 91 -0.61 -10.69 9.40
C PHE A 91 0.35 -11.20 8.31
N ALA A 92 0.71 -10.36 7.35
CA ALA A 92 1.60 -10.73 6.25
C ALA A 92 3.03 -11.08 6.73
N GLY A 93 3.46 -10.48 7.84
CA GLY A 93 4.75 -10.79 8.48
C GLY A 93 4.71 -11.93 9.49
N ALA A 94 3.53 -12.44 9.84
CA ALA A 94 3.39 -13.54 10.80
C ALA A 94 3.71 -14.89 10.13
N ASP A 95 4.38 -15.76 10.88
CA ASP A 95 4.61 -17.13 10.43
C ASP A 95 3.27 -17.89 10.24
N LEU A 96 3.25 -18.94 9.42
CA LEU A 96 2.03 -19.67 9.00
C LEU A 96 1.13 -20.12 10.17
N ALA A 97 1.69 -20.34 11.36
CA ALA A 97 0.94 -20.66 12.57
C ALA A 97 0.16 -19.45 13.16
N GLY A 98 0.68 -18.23 13.03
CA GLY A 98 0.04 -17.00 13.51
C GLY A 98 -1.01 -16.43 12.54
N SER A 99 -0.85 -16.68 11.24
CA SER A 99 -1.75 -16.14 10.22
C SER A 99 -3.17 -16.75 10.31
N ARG A 100 -3.29 -18.06 10.58
CA ARG A 100 -4.59 -18.76 10.62
C ARG A 100 -5.58 -18.19 11.64
N GLY A 101 -5.12 -17.68 12.78
CA GLY A 101 -5.97 -17.11 13.83
C GLY A 101 -6.34 -15.65 13.62
N SER A 102 -5.47 -14.86 13.00
CA SER A 102 -5.69 -13.41 12.83
C SER A 102 -6.68 -13.11 11.69
N LEU A 103 -6.60 -13.84 10.57
CA LEU A 103 -7.52 -13.62 9.44
C LEU A 103 -8.96 -14.04 9.76
N THR A 104 -9.15 -15.11 10.53
CA THR A 104 -10.49 -15.52 10.98
C THR A 104 -11.11 -14.49 11.91
N ALA A 105 -10.32 -13.88 12.79
CA ALA A 105 -10.77 -12.81 13.67
C ALA A 105 -11.20 -11.56 12.88
N LEU A 106 -10.36 -11.09 11.94
CA LEU A 106 -10.67 -9.92 11.09
C LEU A 106 -11.89 -10.14 10.19
N MET A 107 -12.04 -11.32 9.62
CA MET A 107 -13.22 -11.68 8.82
C MET A 107 -14.49 -11.80 9.70
N SER A 108 -14.35 -12.27 10.95
CA SER A 108 -15.50 -12.38 11.86
C SER A 108 -16.02 -11.02 12.34
N ASP A 109 -15.14 -10.03 12.56
CA ASP A 109 -15.55 -8.69 12.98
C ASP A 109 -16.11 -7.86 11.82
N SER A 110 -15.63 -8.11 10.59
CA SER A 110 -16.15 -7.43 9.39
C SER A 110 -17.54 -7.91 8.95
N PHE A 111 -18.03 -9.06 9.45
CA PHE A 111 -19.35 -9.62 9.10
C PHE A 111 -20.41 -9.56 10.21
N ARG A 112 -20.13 -8.90 11.36
CA ARG A 112 -21.20 -8.64 12.34
C ARG A 112 -22.18 -7.62 11.77
N ARG A 113 -23.26 -8.09 11.14
CA ARG A 113 -24.44 -7.27 10.84
C ARG A 113 -24.98 -6.68 12.14
N PRO A 114 -25.31 -5.39 12.21
CA PRO A 114 -26.08 -4.86 13.33
C PRO A 114 -27.46 -5.52 13.32
N SER A 115 -27.82 -6.19 14.42
CA SER A 115 -29.18 -6.71 14.63
C SER A 115 -30.13 -5.52 14.75
N GLY A 116 -30.82 -5.20 13.65
CA GLY A 116 -31.92 -4.25 13.64
C GLY A 116 -33.04 -4.74 14.55
N THR A 117 -33.36 -3.97 15.58
CA THR A 117 -34.56 -4.17 16.40
C THR A 117 -35.79 -3.73 15.60
N SER A 118 -36.56 -4.71 15.11
CA SER A 118 -37.91 -4.45 14.62
C SER A 118 -38.86 -4.33 15.81
N LYS A 119 -39.26 -3.10 16.14
CA LYS A 119 -40.50 -2.87 16.91
C LYS A 119 -41.66 -2.91 15.91
N THR A 120 -42.40 -4.01 15.94
CA THR A 120 -43.68 -4.15 15.26
C THR A 120 -44.72 -3.22 15.90
N ALA A 121 -45.33 -2.40 15.05
CA ALA A 121 -46.57 -1.71 15.34
C ALA A 121 -47.71 -2.74 15.52
N GLY A 122 -48.55 -2.54 16.52
CA GLY A 122 -49.73 -3.36 16.76
C GLY A 122 -50.84 -2.54 17.41
N LYS A 123 -51.81 -2.17 16.56
CA LYS A 123 -53.19 -1.72 16.81
C LYS A 123 -53.46 -0.63 17.86
#